data_AF-A0AA95HDL1-F1
#
_entry.id   AF-A0AA95HDL1-F1
#
_cell.length_a   1.000
_cell.length_b   1.000
_cell.length_c   1.000
_cell.angle_alpha   90.00
_cell.angle_beta   90.00
_cell.angle_gamma   90.00
#
_symmetry.space_group_name_H-M   'P 1'
#
loop_
_entity.id
_entity.type
_entity.pdbx_description
1 polymer ?
#
loop_
_entity_poly.entity_id
_entity_poly.type
_entity_poly.pdbx_seq_one_letter_code
_entity_poly.pdbx_strand_id
1 'polypeptide(L)'
;MHDLVRVIRNLLIRVRKQSGISFSSDLKDKKMHDCINVICRLTCDENVYKTLEDKPHEYFLINNEQLYSVQSEIKKAKLITQYPALRDVIFKLEDHPEVKGAIHNFMPETEEIFSSEFVVNFQQRAKSFDEIWSQNCSLILRALLSLEEYQIWINGSKLHGLWFFGSKNNWNVILAYYIDSKAEYGLKNKNFLVNFLDKYSAIDSNLSPMERLDEIIFQYLKEECKINAFSRKWRYYFVKYKNITCEYSNIYSWGGSFKIRELGGDNLRSYHVNPYVKTVWDIITNNNRILCVRNKNNKEVRVFKYSSYVQYATESPLFLIDDIESFCEEKGWRIELPNLTIHKNACFIDWLITNMSSIQIEAGKVWLKPTETMDMIEVAVTFICDLYQLENPLDKNKLVDSDTGDAA
;
A
#
# COMPACT_ATOMS: atom_id res chain seq x y z
N MET A 1 -12.81 18.98 32.43
CA MET A 1 -13.68 17.83 32.05
C MET A 1 -13.40 17.32 30.62
N HIS A 2 -13.40 18.17 29.58
CA HIS A 2 -13.13 17.72 28.20
C HIS A 2 -11.76 17.03 28.00
N ASP A 3 -10.69 17.57 28.59
CA ASP A 3 -9.34 17.03 28.43
C ASP A 3 -9.18 15.66 29.11
N LEU A 4 -9.79 15.48 30.28
CA LEU A 4 -9.84 14.20 30.98
C LEU A 4 -10.53 13.13 30.13
N VAL A 5 -11.71 13.45 29.55
CA VAL A 5 -12.42 12.52 28.66
C VAL A 5 -11.57 12.13 27.45
N ARG A 6 -10.81 13.07 26.88
CA ARG A 6 -9.92 12.81 25.75
C ARG A 6 -8.78 11.86 26.12
N VAL A 7 -8.12 12.08 27.27
CA VAL A 7 -7.08 11.18 27.78
C VAL A 7 -7.66 9.78 28.01
N ILE A 8 -8.79 9.67 28.72
CA ILE A 8 -9.45 8.38 28.99
C ILE A 8 -9.80 7.66 27.68
N ARG A 9 -10.41 8.36 26.71
CA ARG A 9 -10.75 7.83 25.39
C ARG A 9 -9.52 7.23 24.71
N ASN A 10 -8.41 7.96 24.67
CA ASN A 10 -7.20 7.51 23.99
C ASN A 10 -6.57 6.29 24.69
N LEU A 11 -6.54 6.29 26.03
CA LEU A 11 -6.08 5.15 26.82
C LEU A 11 -6.88 3.89 26.50
N LEU A 12 -8.22 3.99 26.45
CA LEU A 12 -9.10 2.86 26.17
C LEU A 12 -9.00 2.39 24.71
N ILE A 13 -8.95 3.31 23.74
CA ILE A 13 -8.87 2.96 22.31
C ILE A 13 -7.58 2.19 21.98
N ARG A 14 -6.48 2.48 22.67
CA ARG A 14 -5.19 1.80 22.45
C ARG A 14 -5.11 0.42 23.10
N VAL A 15 -6.04 0.07 23.99
CA VAL A 15 -6.21 -1.31 24.48
C VAL A 15 -7.00 -2.12 23.46
N ARG A 16 -6.28 -2.64 22.46
CA ARG A 16 -6.87 -3.26 21.28
C ARG A 16 -6.07 -4.45 20.80
N LYS A 17 -6.75 -5.36 20.10
CA LYS A 17 -6.17 -6.47 19.36
C LYS A 17 -6.41 -6.28 17.87
N GLN A 18 -5.37 -6.47 17.07
CA GLN A 18 -5.49 -6.50 15.61
C GLN A 18 -6.21 -7.77 15.15
N SER A 19 -7.20 -7.61 14.27
CA SER A 19 -7.88 -8.70 13.58
C SER A 19 -7.98 -8.34 12.10
N GLY A 20 -7.09 -8.92 11.29
CA GLY A 20 -6.96 -8.58 9.87
C GLY A 20 -6.61 -7.09 9.68
N ILE A 21 -7.50 -6.37 8.99
CA ILE A 21 -7.39 -4.94 8.68
C ILE A 21 -8.18 -4.05 9.65
N SER A 22 -8.48 -4.55 10.85
CA SER A 22 -9.22 -3.79 11.86
C SER A 22 -8.61 -3.97 13.24
N PHE A 23 -8.91 -3.02 14.13
CA PHE A 23 -8.66 -3.18 15.55
C PHE A 23 -9.99 -3.41 16.29
N SER A 24 -9.98 -4.38 17.18
CA SER A 24 -11.06 -4.64 18.13
C SER A 24 -10.59 -4.33 19.54
N SER A 25 -11.48 -3.92 20.43
CA SER A 25 -11.12 -3.70 21.83
C SER A 25 -10.67 -5.00 22.48
N ASP A 26 -9.60 -4.93 23.29
CA ASP A 26 -9.15 -6.05 24.13
C ASP A 26 -9.33 -5.72 25.62
N LEU A 27 -10.32 -4.89 25.95
CA LEU A 27 -10.72 -4.55 27.31
C LEU A 27 -11.45 -5.74 27.98
N LYS A 28 -10.70 -6.79 28.30
CA LYS A 28 -11.18 -7.93 29.12
C LYS A 28 -10.84 -7.71 30.59
N ASP A 29 -11.49 -8.44 31.49
CA ASP A 29 -11.53 -8.22 32.95
C ASP A 29 -10.23 -7.68 33.58
N LYS A 30 -9.08 -8.34 33.33
CA LYS A 30 -7.78 -7.91 33.87
C LYS A 30 -7.32 -6.54 33.34
N LYS A 31 -7.43 -6.33 32.02
CA LYS A 31 -7.03 -5.07 31.37
C LYS A 31 -7.97 -3.92 31.73
N MET A 32 -9.26 -4.22 31.95
CA MET A 32 -10.24 -3.23 32.37
C MET A 32 -9.95 -2.71 33.78
N HIS A 33 -9.61 -3.61 34.72
CA HIS A 33 -9.26 -3.21 36.09
C HIS A 33 -8.05 -2.25 36.11
N ASP A 34 -7.00 -2.57 35.35
CA ASP A 34 -5.81 -1.73 35.21
C ASP A 34 -6.17 -0.34 34.66
N CYS A 35 -7.02 -0.28 33.62
CA CYS A 35 -7.49 0.99 33.06
C CYS A 35 -8.29 1.81 34.08
N ILE A 36 -9.22 1.19 34.82
CA ILE A 36 -10.03 1.87 35.84
C ILE A 36 -9.12 2.47 36.93
N ASN A 37 -8.10 1.73 37.37
CA ASN A 37 -7.17 2.22 38.39
C ASN A 37 -6.42 3.49 37.92
N VAL A 38 -6.00 3.56 36.66
CA VAL A 38 -5.41 4.77 36.08
C VAL A 38 -6.44 5.90 36.02
N ILE A 39 -7.64 5.61 35.51
CA ILE A 39 -8.70 6.61 35.35
C ILE A 39 -9.08 7.24 36.69
N CYS A 40 -9.28 6.43 37.74
CA CYS A 40 -9.62 6.92 39.08
C CYS A 40 -8.56 7.86 39.66
N ARG A 41 -7.28 7.63 39.35
CA ARG A 41 -6.18 8.52 39.78
C ARG A 41 -6.22 9.84 39.01
N LEU A 42 -6.47 9.78 37.69
CA LEU A 42 -6.57 10.97 36.84
C LEU A 42 -7.81 11.84 37.15
N THR A 43 -8.89 11.24 37.67
CA THR A 43 -10.13 11.97 38.01
C THR A 43 -10.00 12.84 39.27
N CYS A 44 -8.96 12.65 40.08
CA CYS A 44 -8.76 13.38 41.33
C CYS A 44 -8.16 14.79 41.13
N ASP A 45 -7.69 15.11 39.92
CA ASP A 45 -6.96 16.35 39.64
C ASP A 45 -7.69 17.26 38.65
N GLU A 46 -7.58 18.58 38.86
CA GLU A 46 -8.23 19.58 37.99
C GLU A 46 -7.55 19.68 36.60
N ASN A 47 -6.25 19.39 36.50
CA ASN A 47 -5.48 19.46 35.26
C ASN A 47 -4.78 18.12 34.96
N VAL A 48 -5.46 17.31 34.13
CA VAL A 48 -5.00 15.96 33.75
C VAL A 48 -3.61 15.94 33.10
N TYR A 49 -3.22 16.97 32.34
CA TYR A 49 -1.92 16.99 31.67
C TYR A 49 -0.79 17.24 32.66
N LYS A 50 -0.99 18.18 33.58
CA LYS A 50 -0.03 18.42 34.66
C LYS A 50 0.14 17.18 35.55
N THR A 51 -0.96 16.50 35.86
CA THR A 51 -0.94 15.23 36.61
C THR A 51 -0.11 14.14 35.94
N LEU A 52 -0.28 13.95 34.63
CA LEU A 52 0.47 12.95 33.86
C LEU A 52 1.98 13.27 33.82
N GLU A 53 2.31 14.56 33.79
CA GLU A 53 3.69 15.05 33.78
C GLU A 53 4.39 14.92 35.14
N ASP A 54 3.71 15.30 36.22
CA ASP A 54 4.29 15.38 37.58
C ASP A 54 4.45 14.00 38.23
N LYS A 55 3.59 13.03 37.88
CA LYS A 55 3.50 11.73 38.56
C LYS A 55 3.56 10.54 37.61
N PRO A 56 4.46 10.48 36.62
CA PRO A 56 4.44 9.46 35.59
C PRO A 56 4.48 8.06 36.22
N HIS A 57 5.38 7.83 37.18
CA HIS A 57 5.63 6.54 37.84
C HIS A 57 4.42 5.94 38.58
N GLU A 58 3.47 6.76 39.01
CA GLU A 58 2.25 6.28 39.67
C GLU A 58 1.34 5.49 38.71
N TYR A 59 1.58 5.56 37.40
CA TYR A 59 0.77 4.89 36.38
C TYR A 59 1.45 3.66 35.75
N PHE A 60 2.60 3.22 36.28
CA PHE A 60 3.42 2.14 35.69
C PHE A 60 3.14 0.73 36.26
N LEU A 61 2.18 0.55 37.16
CA LEU A 61 1.83 -0.77 37.76
C LEU A 61 1.04 -1.69 36.80
N ILE A 62 1.29 -1.56 35.50
CA ILE A 62 0.41 -2.05 34.46
C ILE A 62 1.18 -2.96 33.51
N ASN A 63 0.48 -3.93 32.90
CA ASN A 63 1.01 -4.76 31.82
C ASN A 63 1.71 -3.93 30.70
N ASN A 64 2.68 -4.55 30.02
CA ASN A 64 3.57 -3.90 29.04
C ASN A 64 2.84 -3.17 27.88
N GLU A 65 1.64 -3.62 27.48
CA GLU A 65 0.89 -2.99 26.37
C GLU A 65 0.25 -1.66 26.79
N GLN A 66 -0.32 -1.60 27.99
CA GLN A 66 -0.90 -0.37 28.52
C GLN A 66 0.17 0.63 28.96
N LEU A 67 1.35 0.15 29.36
CA LEU A 67 2.51 1.00 29.61
C LEU A 67 2.81 1.91 28.41
N TYR A 68 2.77 1.38 27.19
CA TYR A 68 2.97 2.17 25.98
C TYR A 68 1.91 3.26 25.80
N SER A 69 0.64 2.91 26.04
CA SER A 69 -0.47 3.86 25.93
C SER A 69 -0.31 5.02 26.91
N VAL A 70 0.04 4.71 28.16
CA VAL A 70 0.30 5.71 29.21
C VAL A 70 1.52 6.57 28.86
N GLN A 71 2.62 5.97 28.41
CA GLN A 71 3.81 6.71 27.97
C GLN A 71 3.50 7.68 26.83
N SER A 72 2.67 7.27 25.86
CA SER A 72 2.25 8.18 24.78
C SER A 72 1.42 9.35 25.29
N GLU A 73 0.56 9.15 26.30
CA GLU A 73 -0.23 10.22 26.91
C GLU A 73 0.64 11.16 27.76
N ILE A 74 1.64 10.63 28.48
CA ILE A 74 2.64 11.44 29.21
C ILE A 74 3.45 12.32 28.25
N LYS A 75 3.97 11.76 27.16
CA LYS A 75 4.70 12.52 26.14
C LYS A 75 3.87 13.65 25.56
N LYS A 76 2.60 13.38 25.26
CA LYS A 76 1.66 14.39 24.79
C LYS A 76 1.39 15.46 25.86
N ALA A 77 1.21 15.06 27.11
CA ALA A 77 0.96 15.98 28.22
C ALA A 77 2.12 16.99 28.35
N LYS A 78 3.37 16.49 28.38
CA LYS A 78 4.58 17.33 28.37
C LYS A 78 4.58 18.33 27.20
N LEU A 79 4.27 17.85 25.99
CA LEU A 79 4.24 18.71 24.80
C LEU A 79 3.18 19.82 24.90
N ILE A 80 1.99 19.51 25.43
CA ILE A 80 0.92 20.49 25.65
C ILE A 80 1.29 21.49 26.76
N THR A 81 1.89 21.02 27.86
CA THR A 81 2.32 21.91 28.96
C THR A 81 3.42 22.86 28.48
N GLN A 82 4.42 22.35 27.75
CA GLN A 82 5.55 23.14 27.26
C GLN A 82 5.16 24.09 26.12
N TYR A 83 4.26 23.65 25.22
CA TYR A 83 3.79 24.44 24.07
C TYR A 83 2.26 24.44 23.97
N PRO A 84 1.56 25.25 24.80
CA PRO A 84 0.11 25.29 24.80
C PRO A 84 -0.54 25.60 23.45
N ALA A 85 0.17 26.31 22.57
CA ALA A 85 -0.27 26.62 21.20
C ALA A 85 -0.43 25.37 20.30
N LEU A 86 0.21 24.24 20.64
CA LEU A 86 0.04 22.98 19.91
C LEU A 86 -1.23 22.22 20.30
N ARG A 87 -1.90 22.61 21.38
CA ARG A 87 -3.04 21.87 21.94
C ARG A 87 -4.12 21.62 20.89
N ASP A 88 -4.55 22.66 20.17
CA ASP A 88 -5.62 22.55 19.18
C ASP A 88 -5.20 21.70 17.97
N VAL A 89 -3.93 21.78 17.57
CA VAL A 89 -3.35 20.97 16.49
C VAL A 89 -3.33 19.49 16.86
N ILE A 90 -2.85 19.18 18.07
CA ILE A 90 -2.84 17.82 18.63
C ILE A 90 -4.26 17.27 18.72
N PHE A 91 -5.21 18.08 19.19
CA PHE A 91 -6.58 17.66 19.38
C PHE A 91 -7.28 17.35 18.06
N LYS A 92 -7.07 18.21 17.05
CA LYS A 92 -7.55 17.99 15.69
C LYS A 92 -6.99 16.69 15.10
N LEU A 93 -5.69 16.46 15.25
CA LEU A 93 -5.03 15.26 14.74
C LEU A 93 -5.57 13.97 15.40
N GLU A 94 -5.79 14.01 16.71
CA GLU A 94 -6.37 12.88 17.44
C GLU A 94 -7.82 12.59 17.04
N ASP A 95 -8.59 13.62 16.67
CA ASP A 95 -9.98 13.45 16.21
C ASP A 95 -10.07 13.01 14.75
N HIS A 96 -8.95 13.01 14.03
CA HIS A 96 -8.94 12.58 12.64
C HIS A 96 -9.41 11.12 12.53
N PRO A 97 -10.35 10.79 11.62
CA PRO A 97 -10.94 9.45 11.50
C PRO A 97 -9.93 8.33 11.26
N GLU A 98 -8.81 8.64 10.61
CA GLU A 98 -7.75 7.68 10.31
C GLU A 98 -6.73 7.49 11.44
N VAL A 99 -6.73 8.34 12.47
CA VAL A 99 -5.80 8.25 13.62
C VAL A 99 -6.49 7.77 14.88
N LYS A 100 -7.76 8.16 15.10
CA LYS A 100 -8.60 7.71 16.23
C LYS A 100 -7.89 7.81 17.59
N GLY A 101 -7.26 8.96 17.87
CA GLY A 101 -6.54 9.24 19.12
C GLY A 101 -5.13 8.67 19.23
N ALA A 102 -4.67 7.90 18.23
CA ALA A 102 -3.36 7.23 18.26
C ALA A 102 -2.26 7.99 17.50
N ILE A 103 -1.87 9.17 18.01
CA ILE A 103 -0.91 10.08 17.37
C ILE A 103 0.58 9.79 17.68
N HIS A 104 0.89 8.63 18.26
CA HIS A 104 2.27 8.35 18.73
C HIS A 104 3.32 8.35 17.61
N ASN A 105 2.93 7.98 16.39
CA ASN A 105 3.82 7.99 15.22
C ASN A 105 4.05 9.39 14.62
N PHE A 106 3.45 10.44 15.19
CA PHE A 106 3.76 11.84 14.90
C PHE A 106 4.73 12.46 15.92
N MET A 107 5.00 11.73 17.01
CA MET A 107 5.79 12.22 18.14
C MET A 107 7.24 11.75 18.01
N PRO A 108 8.21 12.53 18.49
CA PRO A 108 9.60 12.13 18.47
C PRO A 108 9.85 10.94 19.42
N GLU A 109 10.85 10.12 19.08
CA GLU A 109 11.21 8.97 19.90
C GLU A 109 11.74 9.39 21.27
N THR A 110 12.57 10.43 21.32
CA THR A 110 13.16 10.97 22.55
C THR A 110 12.56 12.32 22.92
N GLU A 111 12.47 12.56 24.23
CA GLU A 111 11.88 13.77 24.80
C GLU A 111 12.78 15.01 24.64
N GLU A 112 14.06 14.81 24.32
CA GLU A 112 15.08 15.86 24.17
C GLU A 112 14.89 16.76 22.92
N ILE A 113 13.90 16.47 22.07
CA ILE A 113 13.71 17.09 20.74
C ILE A 113 12.64 18.19 20.76
N PHE A 114 12.13 18.61 21.92
CA PHE A 114 11.11 19.65 22.02
C PHE A 114 11.70 21.08 21.87
N SER A 115 12.21 21.38 20.67
CA SER A 115 12.70 22.70 20.25
C SER A 115 11.61 23.54 19.58
N SER A 116 11.86 24.84 19.37
CA SER A 116 10.97 25.71 18.58
C SER A 116 10.82 25.22 17.13
N GLU A 117 11.88 24.67 16.56
CA GLU A 117 11.86 24.06 15.22
C GLU A 117 10.92 22.84 15.18
N PHE A 118 10.95 21.99 16.23
CA PHE A 118 10.02 20.87 16.33
C PHE A 118 8.55 21.31 16.32
N VAL A 119 8.21 22.39 17.02
CA VAL A 119 6.84 22.93 17.06
C VAL A 119 6.36 23.31 15.66
N VAL A 120 7.18 24.05 14.91
CA VAL A 120 6.86 24.46 13.53
C VAL A 120 6.70 23.24 12.63
N ASN A 121 7.65 22.30 12.70
CA ASN A 121 7.61 21.06 11.92
C ASN A 121 6.38 20.21 12.27
N PHE A 122 6.01 20.12 13.55
CA PHE A 122 4.82 19.38 13.99
C PHE A 122 3.53 19.98 13.42
N GLN A 123 3.39 21.30 13.46
CA GLN A 123 2.22 21.99 12.86
C GLN A 123 2.16 21.75 11.35
N GLN A 124 3.30 21.85 10.66
CA GLN A 124 3.39 21.60 9.23
C GLN A 124 3.04 20.14 8.89
N ARG A 125 3.54 19.17 9.67
CA ARG A 125 3.22 17.74 9.52
C ARG A 125 1.74 17.46 9.73
N ALA A 126 1.12 18.07 10.74
CA ALA A 126 -0.32 17.93 10.98
C ALA A 126 -1.15 18.48 9.82
N LYS A 127 -0.77 19.64 9.26
CA LYS A 127 -1.40 20.19 8.05
C LYS A 127 -1.22 19.26 6.84
N SER A 128 0.00 18.80 6.60
CA SER A 128 0.30 17.87 5.51
C SER A 128 -0.49 16.56 5.64
N PHE A 129 -0.70 16.07 6.86
CA PHE A 129 -1.50 14.87 7.11
C PHE A 129 -2.96 15.05 6.69
N ASP A 130 -3.61 16.15 7.06
CA ASP A 130 -4.98 16.45 6.64
C ASP A 130 -5.09 16.54 5.10
N GLU A 131 -4.13 17.19 4.44
CA GLU A 131 -4.09 17.31 2.98
C GLU A 131 -3.96 15.93 2.30
N ILE A 132 -3.02 15.10 2.76
CA ILE A 132 -2.74 13.80 2.16
C ILE A 132 -3.92 12.83 2.35
N TRP A 133 -4.44 12.69 3.58
CA TRP A 133 -5.49 11.71 3.87
C TRP A 133 -6.88 12.14 3.41
N SER A 134 -6.99 13.32 2.79
CA SER A 134 -8.16 13.71 1.98
C SER A 134 -8.11 13.19 0.53
N GLN A 135 -6.96 12.68 0.07
CA GLN A 135 -6.76 12.20 -1.30
C GLN A 135 -7.22 10.76 -1.53
N ASN A 136 -7.17 10.32 -2.79
CA ASN A 136 -7.49 8.94 -3.16
C ASN A 136 -6.51 7.94 -2.52
N CYS A 137 -7.05 6.83 -1.99
CA CYS A 137 -6.27 5.81 -1.30
C CYS A 137 -5.13 5.22 -2.16
N SER A 138 -5.35 4.97 -3.45
CA SER A 138 -4.32 4.45 -4.37
C SER A 138 -3.16 5.44 -4.50
N LEU A 139 -3.45 6.74 -4.58
CA LEU A 139 -2.44 7.79 -4.69
C LEU A 139 -1.57 7.85 -3.43
N ILE A 140 -2.19 7.88 -2.24
CA ILE A 140 -1.49 7.87 -0.96
C ILE A 140 -0.60 6.61 -0.85
N LEU A 141 -1.14 5.45 -1.19
CA LEU A 141 -0.45 4.16 -1.08
C LEU A 141 0.81 4.13 -1.97
N ARG A 142 0.68 4.57 -3.22
CA ARG A 142 1.79 4.67 -4.18
C ARG A 142 2.85 5.67 -3.74
N ALA A 143 2.45 6.83 -3.22
CA ALA A 143 3.38 7.83 -2.71
C ALA A 143 4.16 7.33 -1.48
N LEU A 144 3.50 6.62 -0.55
CA LEU A 144 4.20 5.98 0.58
C LEU A 144 5.18 4.91 0.11
N LEU A 145 4.78 4.06 -0.85
CA LEU A 145 5.65 3.01 -1.40
C LEU A 145 6.86 3.56 -2.17
N SER A 146 6.80 4.81 -2.62
CA SER A 146 7.90 5.50 -3.28
C SER A 146 9.05 5.82 -2.31
N LEU A 147 8.78 5.84 -0.99
CA LEU A 147 9.80 6.06 0.03
C LEU A 147 10.27 4.74 0.65
N GLU A 148 9.34 3.89 1.08
CA GLU A 148 9.69 2.68 1.82
C GLU A 148 8.64 1.58 1.76
N GLU A 149 9.07 0.37 2.11
CA GLU A 149 8.21 -0.80 2.26
C GLU A 149 7.52 -0.76 3.63
N TYR A 150 6.37 -0.07 3.71
CA TYR A 150 5.66 0.17 4.97
C TYR A 150 4.55 -0.84 5.30
N GLN A 151 4.33 -1.82 4.42
CA GLN A 151 3.27 -2.80 4.59
C GLN A 151 3.38 -3.55 5.92
N ILE A 152 2.24 -3.84 6.53
CA ILE A 152 2.18 -4.59 7.78
C ILE A 152 1.75 -6.02 7.51
N TRP A 153 2.34 -6.95 8.26
CA TRP A 153 1.88 -8.33 8.27
C TRP A 153 0.59 -8.43 9.08
N ILE A 154 -0.44 -9.08 8.55
CA ILE A 154 -1.74 -9.21 9.24
C ILE A 154 -2.06 -10.66 9.62
N ASN A 155 -1.59 -11.64 8.83
CA ASN A 155 -1.80 -13.06 9.12
C ASN A 155 -0.94 -13.98 8.22
N GLY A 156 -0.85 -15.26 8.55
CA GLY A 156 -0.35 -16.31 7.67
C GLY A 156 -1.46 -16.93 6.80
N SER A 157 -1.08 -17.59 5.72
CA SER A 157 -2.04 -18.24 4.82
C SER A 157 -1.41 -19.46 4.13
N LYS A 158 -2.24 -20.37 3.58
CA LYS A 158 -1.77 -21.53 2.80
C LYS A 158 -1.04 -21.14 1.51
N LEU A 159 -1.30 -19.94 0.98
CA LEU A 159 -0.52 -19.37 -0.10
C LEU A 159 0.79 -18.89 0.51
N HIS A 160 0.78 -17.73 1.14
CA HIS A 160 1.93 -17.15 1.86
C HIS A 160 1.47 -16.17 2.97
N GLY A 161 2.38 -15.34 3.51
CA GLY A 161 2.04 -14.27 4.44
C GLY A 161 1.09 -13.24 3.82
N LEU A 162 0.14 -12.75 4.60
CA LEU A 162 -0.81 -11.69 4.22
C LEU A 162 -0.28 -10.34 4.69
N TRP A 163 -0.27 -9.40 3.76
CA TRP A 163 0.26 -8.06 3.95
C TRP A 163 -0.80 -7.03 3.61
N PHE A 164 -0.90 -5.99 4.44
CA PHE A 164 -1.83 -4.88 4.26
C PHE A 164 -1.07 -3.59 4.01
N PHE A 165 -1.55 -2.82 3.03
CA PHE A 165 -0.93 -1.58 2.58
C PHE A 165 -1.76 -0.33 2.90
N GLY A 166 -2.87 -0.48 3.61
CA GLY A 166 -3.79 0.64 3.87
C GLY A 166 -4.97 0.66 2.91
N SER A 167 -6.12 1.02 3.44
CA SER A 167 -7.35 1.21 2.69
C SER A 167 -8.20 2.29 3.35
N LYS A 168 -9.14 2.87 2.61
CA LYS A 168 -10.05 3.89 3.12
C LYS A 168 -10.75 3.40 4.40
N ASN A 169 -10.79 4.24 5.44
CA ASN A 169 -11.33 3.96 6.78
C ASN A 169 -10.52 2.97 7.64
N ASN A 170 -9.45 2.39 7.12
CA ASN A 170 -8.59 1.42 7.81
C ASN A 170 -7.12 1.85 7.84
N TRP A 171 -6.81 3.12 7.53
CA TRP A 171 -5.43 3.62 7.62
C TRP A 171 -4.91 3.58 9.06
N ASN A 172 -5.81 3.63 10.04
CA ASN A 172 -5.47 3.51 11.45
C ASN A 172 -4.65 2.26 11.77
N VAL A 173 -4.77 1.17 11.01
CA VAL A 173 -3.97 -0.05 11.22
C VAL A 173 -2.49 0.17 10.88
N ILE A 174 -2.20 0.98 9.85
CA ILE A 174 -0.83 1.38 9.48
C ILE A 174 -0.36 2.53 10.38
N LEU A 175 -1.15 3.60 10.45
CA LEU A 175 -0.78 4.86 11.10
C LEU A 175 -0.58 4.75 12.60
N ALA A 176 -1.27 3.80 13.24
CA ALA A 176 -1.15 3.54 14.66
C ALA A 176 -0.61 2.13 14.93
N TYR A 177 0.09 1.55 13.95
CA TYR A 177 0.83 0.32 14.14
C TYR A 177 1.93 0.56 15.18
N TYR A 178 1.97 -0.30 16.19
CA TYR A 178 3.03 -0.27 17.19
C TYR A 178 4.18 -1.15 16.74
N ILE A 179 5.35 -0.55 16.54
CA ILE A 179 6.58 -1.28 16.21
C ILE A 179 7.20 -1.76 17.53
N ASP A 180 6.90 -3.01 17.89
CA ASP A 180 7.64 -3.74 18.92
C ASP A 180 8.99 -4.20 18.34
N SER A 181 10.08 -4.06 19.09
CA SER A 181 11.41 -4.55 18.70
C SER A 181 11.46 -6.07 18.53
N LYS A 182 10.44 -6.79 19.00
CA LYS A 182 10.25 -8.23 18.79
C LYS A 182 9.37 -8.58 17.59
N ALA A 183 8.80 -7.61 16.89
CA ALA A 183 8.00 -7.87 15.70
C ALA A 183 8.92 -8.31 14.55
N GLU A 184 8.93 -9.62 14.29
CA GLU A 184 9.69 -10.24 13.19
C GLU A 184 9.19 -9.77 11.80
N TYR A 185 7.93 -9.33 11.71
CA TYR A 185 7.25 -8.96 10.48
C TYR A 185 6.57 -7.59 10.57
N GLY A 186 6.69 -6.76 9.52
CA GLY A 186 5.98 -5.48 9.38
C GLY A 186 6.89 -4.25 9.27
N LEU A 187 6.31 -3.09 9.58
CA LEU A 187 6.93 -1.77 9.53
C LEU A 187 8.21 -1.75 10.40
N LYS A 188 9.37 -1.53 9.77
CA LYS A 188 10.68 -1.54 10.44
C LYS A 188 11.14 -0.16 10.89
N ASN A 189 10.67 0.88 10.21
CA ASN A 189 11.04 2.26 10.45
C ASN A 189 9.95 2.97 11.27
N LYS A 190 10.26 3.32 12.52
CA LYS A 190 9.35 4.08 13.40
C LYS A 190 9.10 5.50 12.91
N ASN A 191 10.03 6.06 12.15
CA ASN A 191 9.95 7.42 11.62
C ASN A 191 9.33 7.49 10.22
N PHE A 192 8.78 6.40 9.69
CA PHE A 192 8.26 6.34 8.31
C PHE A 192 7.26 7.47 8.01
N LEU A 193 6.30 7.68 8.92
CA LEU A 193 5.23 8.66 8.75
C LEU A 193 5.79 10.08 8.78
N VAL A 194 6.68 10.35 9.74
CA VAL A 194 7.34 11.65 9.86
C VAL A 194 8.17 11.95 8.61
N ASN A 195 8.98 10.99 8.15
CA ASN A 195 9.79 11.13 6.94
C ASN A 195 8.93 11.40 5.71
N PHE A 196 7.79 10.72 5.57
CA PHE A 196 6.86 10.96 4.48
C PHE A 196 6.21 12.34 4.54
N LEU A 197 5.74 12.77 5.72
CA LEU A 197 5.16 14.09 5.92
C LEU A 197 6.18 15.20 5.67
N ASP A 198 7.44 15.01 6.06
CA ASP A 198 8.54 15.95 5.80
C ASP A 198 8.86 16.01 4.31
N LYS A 199 8.94 14.86 3.64
CA LYS A 199 9.16 14.79 2.18
C LYS A 199 8.07 15.51 1.41
N TYR A 200 6.80 15.29 1.77
CA TYR A 200 5.66 15.97 1.18
C TYR A 200 5.72 17.48 1.44
N SER A 201 6.05 17.90 2.67
CA SER A 201 6.15 19.31 3.07
C SER A 201 7.27 20.06 2.35
N ALA A 202 8.30 19.37 1.87
CA ALA A 202 9.39 19.93 1.09
C ALA A 202 9.07 20.14 -0.40
N ILE A 203 7.97 19.57 -0.92
CA ILE A 203 7.49 19.85 -2.27
C ILE A 203 6.82 21.22 -2.29
N ASP A 204 6.95 21.94 -3.43
CA ASP A 204 6.37 23.27 -3.64
C ASP A 204 4.92 23.34 -3.14
N SER A 205 4.67 24.29 -2.23
CA SER A 205 3.36 24.53 -1.62
C SER A 205 2.34 25.14 -2.56
N ASN A 206 2.74 25.62 -3.75
CA ASN A 206 1.82 26.13 -4.76
C ASN A 206 1.11 25.01 -5.53
N LEU A 207 1.65 23.79 -5.49
CA LEU A 207 1.03 22.61 -6.09
C LEU A 207 -0.14 22.12 -5.22
N SER A 208 -1.17 21.60 -5.86
CA SER A 208 -2.28 20.94 -5.16
C SER A 208 -1.79 19.70 -4.40
N PRO A 209 -2.52 19.23 -3.36
CA PRO A 209 -2.14 18.02 -2.64
C PRO A 209 -1.96 16.78 -3.52
N MET A 210 -2.77 16.67 -4.58
CA MET A 210 -2.66 15.59 -5.57
C MET A 210 -1.33 15.67 -6.33
N GLU A 211 -1.01 16.83 -6.90
CA GLU A 211 0.22 17.06 -7.66
C GLU A 211 1.48 16.85 -6.81
N ARG A 212 1.43 17.21 -5.53
CA ARG A 212 2.55 16.97 -4.60
C ARG A 212 2.80 15.49 -4.34
N LEU A 213 1.74 14.68 -4.24
CA LEU A 213 1.86 13.23 -4.13
C LEU A 213 2.34 12.61 -5.44
N ASP A 214 1.84 13.08 -6.58
CA ASP A 214 2.29 12.62 -7.89
C ASP A 214 3.77 12.97 -8.13
N GLU A 215 4.26 14.12 -7.65
CA GLU A 215 5.67 14.49 -7.72
C GLU A 215 6.57 13.51 -6.95
N ILE A 216 6.14 13.06 -5.76
CA ILE A 216 6.87 12.04 -4.99
C ILE A 216 6.96 10.72 -5.79
N ILE A 217 5.85 10.30 -6.39
CA ILE A 217 5.76 9.10 -7.22
C ILE A 217 6.65 9.24 -8.46
N PHE A 218 6.58 10.38 -9.14
CA PHE A 218 7.33 10.68 -10.34
C PHE A 218 8.84 10.63 -10.10
N GLN A 219 9.32 11.26 -9.03
CA GLN A 219 10.75 11.23 -8.68
C GLN A 219 11.24 9.81 -8.40
N TYR A 220 10.44 8.98 -7.71
CA TYR A 220 10.78 7.58 -7.50
C TYR A 220 10.85 6.80 -8.82
N LEU A 221 9.84 6.91 -9.68
CA LEU A 221 9.79 6.21 -10.96
C LEU A 221 10.93 6.65 -11.89
N LYS A 222 11.28 7.94 -11.88
CA LYS A 222 12.41 8.49 -12.63
C LYS A 222 13.73 7.85 -12.23
N GLU A 223 13.97 7.66 -10.94
CA GLU A 223 15.17 6.97 -10.45
C GLU A 223 15.14 5.46 -10.78
N GLU A 224 14.00 4.79 -10.60
CA GLU A 224 13.85 3.37 -10.96
C GLU A 224 13.97 3.11 -12.48
N CYS A 225 13.65 4.10 -13.31
CA CYS A 225 13.84 4.02 -14.76
C CYS A 225 15.31 4.02 -15.18
N LYS A 226 16.24 4.52 -14.33
CA LYS A 226 17.69 4.41 -14.56
C LYS A 226 18.21 2.99 -14.30
N ILE A 227 17.45 2.18 -13.57
CA ILE A 227 17.77 0.79 -13.29
C ILE A 227 17.28 -0.06 -14.48
N ASN A 228 18.06 -1.08 -14.82
CA ASN A 228 17.68 -2.07 -15.82
C ASN A 228 16.29 -2.68 -15.48
N ALA A 229 15.39 -2.74 -16.46
CA ALA A 229 14.05 -3.31 -16.31
C ALA A 229 14.06 -4.74 -15.73
N PHE A 230 15.08 -5.55 -16.01
CA PHE A 230 15.26 -6.89 -15.44
C PHE A 230 15.51 -6.90 -13.92
N SER A 231 15.95 -5.78 -13.35
CA SER A 231 16.25 -5.63 -11.92
C SER A 231 15.13 -4.96 -11.14
N ARG A 232 14.05 -4.53 -11.81
CA ARG A 232 12.92 -3.86 -11.16
C ARG A 232 12.16 -4.86 -10.30
N LYS A 233 11.97 -4.49 -9.03
CA LYS A 233 11.26 -5.31 -8.04
C LYS A 233 9.76 -5.02 -8.06
N TRP A 234 8.99 -5.85 -7.39
CA TRP A 234 7.54 -5.71 -7.20
C TRP A 234 7.09 -4.27 -6.86
N ARG A 235 7.86 -3.55 -6.02
CA ARG A 235 7.54 -2.20 -5.53
C ARG A 235 7.38 -1.21 -6.67
N TYR A 236 8.25 -1.29 -7.68
CA TYR A 236 8.18 -0.46 -8.88
C TYR A 236 6.80 -0.54 -9.53
N TYR A 237 6.29 -1.75 -9.69
CA TYR A 237 5.00 -1.97 -10.36
C TYR A 237 3.83 -1.50 -9.50
N PHE A 238 3.88 -1.72 -8.19
CA PHE A 238 2.87 -1.18 -7.27
C PHE A 238 2.82 0.35 -7.31
N VAL A 239 3.97 1.01 -7.46
CA VAL A 239 4.06 2.46 -7.58
C VAL A 239 3.69 2.95 -8.99
N LYS A 240 4.02 2.23 -10.06
CA LYS A 240 3.71 2.66 -11.44
C LYS A 240 2.23 2.47 -11.79
N TYR A 241 1.63 1.35 -11.39
CA TYR A 241 0.31 0.94 -11.87
C TYR A 241 -0.77 1.08 -10.81
N LYS A 242 -1.59 2.13 -10.93
CA LYS A 242 -2.73 2.38 -10.03
C LYS A 242 -3.73 1.21 -9.94
N ASN A 243 -3.86 0.41 -11.00
CA ASN A 243 -4.73 -0.76 -11.07
C ASN A 243 -4.37 -1.86 -10.05
N ILE A 244 -3.12 -1.85 -9.58
CA ILE A 244 -2.70 -2.70 -8.48
C ILE A 244 -3.27 -2.14 -7.17
N THR A 245 -3.18 -0.83 -6.93
CA THR A 245 -3.43 -0.21 -5.61
C THR A 245 -4.81 0.43 -5.44
N CYS A 246 -5.70 0.34 -6.43
CA CYS A 246 -7.06 0.91 -6.39
C CYS A 246 -8.09 0.01 -5.69
N GLU A 247 -7.65 -1.07 -5.07
CA GLU A 247 -8.54 -2.07 -4.50
C GLU A 247 -9.15 -1.66 -3.18
N TYR A 248 -10.31 -2.26 -2.89
CA TYR A 248 -11.07 -1.96 -1.68
C TYR A 248 -10.31 -2.39 -0.41
N SER A 249 -9.69 -3.57 -0.42
CA SER A 249 -9.03 -4.14 0.76
C SER A 249 -7.52 -3.87 0.80
N ASN A 250 -6.85 -3.76 -0.35
CA ASN A 250 -5.38 -3.70 -0.47
C ASN A 250 -4.66 -4.75 0.39
N ILE A 251 -5.21 -5.98 0.41
CA ILE A 251 -4.61 -7.15 1.07
C ILE A 251 -3.98 -8.04 0.02
N TYR A 252 -2.72 -8.40 0.24
CA TYR A 252 -1.96 -9.26 -0.67
C TYR A 252 -1.36 -10.44 0.08
N SER A 253 -1.56 -11.64 -0.46
CA SER A 253 -0.76 -12.80 -0.08
C SER A 253 0.54 -12.79 -0.87
N TRP A 254 1.67 -12.97 -0.20
CA TRP A 254 2.96 -12.73 -0.84
C TRP A 254 4.04 -13.74 -0.44
N GLY A 255 4.50 -14.49 -1.43
CA GLY A 255 5.54 -15.51 -1.32
C GLY A 255 6.93 -15.09 -1.79
N GLY A 256 7.17 -13.78 -1.90
CA GLY A 256 8.39 -13.21 -2.45
C GLY A 256 8.27 -12.77 -3.92
N SER A 257 9.05 -11.75 -4.26
CA SER A 257 9.20 -11.15 -5.60
C SER A 257 7.84 -11.01 -6.33
N PHE A 258 7.60 -11.78 -7.38
CA PHE A 258 6.39 -11.69 -8.22
C PHE A 258 5.27 -12.70 -7.85
N LYS A 259 5.46 -13.51 -6.81
CA LYS A 259 4.44 -14.42 -6.27
C LYS A 259 3.48 -13.69 -5.34
N ILE A 260 2.78 -12.70 -5.89
CA ILE A 260 1.82 -11.85 -5.19
C ILE A 260 0.41 -12.23 -5.64
N ARG A 261 -0.52 -12.31 -4.69
CA ARG A 261 -1.94 -12.53 -4.95
C ARG A 261 -2.76 -11.46 -4.25
N GLU A 262 -3.50 -10.72 -5.05
CA GLU A 262 -4.55 -9.82 -4.57
C GLU A 262 -5.74 -10.67 -4.11
N LEU A 263 -6.19 -10.45 -2.87
CA LEU A 263 -7.33 -11.19 -2.32
C LEU A 263 -8.63 -10.40 -2.48
N GLY A 264 -9.67 -11.03 -3.04
CA GLY A 264 -11.02 -10.46 -3.12
C GLY A 264 -11.77 -10.38 -1.79
N GLY A 265 -11.16 -10.86 -0.70
CA GLY A 265 -11.70 -10.84 0.65
C GLY A 265 -10.61 -11.00 1.70
N ASP A 266 -11.00 -11.05 2.97
CA ASP A 266 -10.08 -11.14 4.12
C ASP A 266 -9.65 -12.57 4.47
N ASN A 267 -10.14 -13.56 3.73
CA ASN A 267 -9.92 -14.98 4.02
C ASN A 267 -9.49 -15.79 2.79
N LEU A 268 -8.86 -16.93 3.09
CA LEU A 268 -8.23 -17.87 2.17
C LEU A 268 -9.13 -18.54 1.13
N ARG A 269 -10.45 -18.52 1.34
CA ARG A 269 -11.42 -19.06 0.36
C ARG A 269 -11.84 -18.01 -0.66
N SER A 270 -11.38 -16.77 -0.49
CA SER A 270 -11.70 -15.71 -1.43
C SER A 270 -11.02 -16.00 -2.76
N TYR A 271 -11.72 -15.66 -3.84
CA TYR A 271 -11.11 -15.57 -5.15
C TYR A 271 -9.94 -14.61 -5.09
N HIS A 272 -8.87 -14.96 -5.79
CA HIS A 272 -7.67 -14.17 -5.83
C HIS A 272 -7.04 -14.22 -7.22
N VAL A 273 -6.22 -13.22 -7.51
CA VAL A 273 -5.59 -13.04 -8.81
C VAL A 273 -4.18 -12.49 -8.63
N ASN A 274 -3.29 -12.78 -9.56
CA ASN A 274 -2.02 -12.09 -9.64
C ASN A 274 -2.28 -10.62 -10.06
N PRO A 275 -1.87 -9.60 -9.26
CA PRO A 275 -2.15 -8.20 -9.58
C PRO A 275 -1.55 -7.75 -10.92
N TYR A 276 -0.45 -8.37 -11.38
CA TYR A 276 0.14 -8.11 -12.69
C TYR A 276 -0.79 -8.57 -13.82
N VAL A 277 -1.37 -9.77 -13.69
CA VAL A 277 -2.34 -10.35 -14.64
C VAL A 277 -3.60 -9.48 -14.73
N LYS A 278 -4.13 -9.09 -13.57
CA LYS A 278 -5.28 -8.18 -13.50
C LYS A 278 -4.98 -6.83 -14.15
N THR A 279 -3.79 -6.27 -13.90
CA THR A 279 -3.39 -4.97 -14.47
C THR A 279 -3.28 -5.03 -15.99
N VAL A 280 -2.67 -6.08 -16.54
CA VAL A 280 -2.64 -6.30 -18.00
C VAL A 280 -4.06 -6.37 -18.57
N TRP A 281 -4.94 -7.13 -17.92
CA TRP A 281 -6.36 -7.20 -18.29
C TRP A 281 -7.03 -5.83 -18.31
N ASP A 282 -6.87 -5.06 -17.24
CA ASP A 282 -7.49 -3.75 -17.09
C ASP A 282 -7.03 -2.75 -18.14
N ILE A 283 -5.75 -2.79 -18.51
CA ILE A 283 -5.19 -1.94 -19.55
C ILE A 283 -5.80 -2.31 -20.91
N ILE A 284 -5.77 -3.59 -21.31
CA ILE A 284 -6.22 -4.04 -22.63
C ILE A 284 -7.73 -3.86 -22.81
N THR A 285 -8.50 -4.07 -21.74
CA THR A 285 -9.97 -3.99 -21.81
C THR A 285 -10.51 -2.60 -21.47
N ASN A 286 -9.64 -1.66 -21.10
CA ASN A 286 -10.04 -0.39 -20.49
C ASN A 286 -11.01 -0.60 -19.31
N ASN A 287 -10.66 -1.52 -18.41
CA ASN A 287 -11.45 -1.99 -17.25
C ASN A 287 -12.76 -2.72 -17.59
N ASN A 288 -13.01 -3.10 -18.84
CA ASN A 288 -14.16 -3.94 -19.19
C ASN A 288 -13.95 -5.41 -18.76
N ARG A 289 -15.05 -6.09 -18.44
CA ARG A 289 -15.00 -7.50 -17.99
C ARG A 289 -14.74 -8.50 -19.12
N ILE A 290 -14.98 -8.07 -20.35
CA ILE A 290 -14.97 -8.91 -21.54
C ILE A 290 -14.12 -8.22 -22.59
N LEU A 291 -13.19 -8.96 -23.16
CA LEU A 291 -12.50 -8.59 -24.38
C LEU A 291 -13.17 -9.30 -25.56
N CYS A 292 -13.74 -8.52 -26.48
CA CYS A 292 -14.30 -9.05 -27.73
C CYS A 292 -13.26 -8.87 -28.83
N VAL A 293 -12.77 -9.98 -29.38
CA VAL A 293 -11.71 -10.02 -30.38
C VAL A 293 -12.11 -10.95 -31.50
N ARG A 294 -11.66 -10.66 -32.72
CA ARG A 294 -11.84 -11.58 -33.85
C ARG A 294 -10.61 -12.46 -33.96
N ASN A 295 -10.81 -13.77 -34.02
CA ASN A 295 -9.69 -14.68 -34.27
C ASN A 295 -9.28 -14.65 -35.75
N LYS A 296 -8.24 -15.43 -36.11
CA LYS A 296 -7.72 -15.55 -37.48
C LYS A 296 -8.76 -16.01 -38.52
N ASN A 297 -9.88 -16.60 -38.08
CA ASN A 297 -10.99 -17.05 -38.93
C ASN A 297 -12.14 -16.02 -38.96
N ASN A 298 -11.91 -14.79 -38.52
CA ASN A 298 -12.90 -13.70 -38.46
C ASN A 298 -14.11 -14.00 -37.55
N LYS A 299 -13.99 -14.97 -36.63
CA LYS A 299 -15.02 -15.31 -35.65
C LYS A 299 -14.82 -14.47 -34.39
N GLU A 300 -15.90 -13.86 -33.88
CA GLU A 300 -15.89 -13.19 -32.58
C GLU A 300 -15.65 -14.22 -31.47
N VAL A 301 -14.65 -13.95 -30.65
CA VAL A 301 -14.30 -14.69 -29.44
C VAL A 301 -14.36 -13.71 -28.27
N ARG A 302 -14.95 -14.18 -27.16
CA ARG A 302 -15.06 -13.43 -25.92
C ARG A 302 -14.13 -14.03 -24.90
N VAL A 303 -13.19 -13.22 -24.42
CA VAL A 303 -12.28 -13.60 -23.33
C VAL A 303 -12.69 -12.85 -22.07
N PHE A 304 -12.83 -13.57 -20.96
CA PHE A 304 -13.36 -13.04 -19.71
C PHE A 304 -12.23 -12.77 -18.72
N LYS A 305 -12.17 -11.54 -18.19
CA LYS A 305 -11.20 -11.15 -17.14
C LYS A 305 -11.26 -12.09 -15.92
N TYR A 306 -12.46 -12.53 -15.55
CA TYR A 306 -12.67 -13.36 -14.37
C TYR A 306 -12.15 -14.79 -14.51
N SER A 307 -11.82 -15.27 -15.71
CA SER A 307 -11.20 -16.58 -15.87
C SER A 307 -9.87 -16.67 -15.13
N SER A 308 -9.13 -15.55 -15.01
CA SER A 308 -7.86 -15.48 -14.27
C SER A 308 -8.00 -15.46 -12.74
N TYR A 309 -9.23 -15.31 -12.21
CA TYR A 309 -9.47 -15.38 -10.77
C TYR A 309 -9.62 -16.84 -10.35
N VAL A 310 -8.83 -17.25 -9.38
CA VAL A 310 -8.77 -18.63 -8.94
C VAL A 310 -9.18 -18.76 -7.48
N GLN A 311 -9.68 -19.94 -7.14
CA GLN A 311 -9.92 -20.39 -5.79
C GLN A 311 -9.03 -21.63 -5.58
N TYR A 312 -8.22 -21.65 -4.53
CA TYR A 312 -7.34 -22.77 -4.16
C TYR A 312 -6.12 -23.06 -5.04
N ALA A 313 -5.96 -22.44 -6.20
CA ALA A 313 -4.76 -22.56 -7.02
C ALA A 313 -3.65 -21.61 -6.55
N THR A 314 -2.39 -22.01 -6.71
CA THR A 314 -1.24 -21.13 -6.42
C THR A 314 -0.92 -20.19 -7.58
N GLU A 315 -1.40 -20.48 -8.78
CA GLU A 315 -1.15 -19.72 -10.01
C GLU A 315 -2.45 -19.12 -10.56
N SER A 316 -2.34 -17.94 -11.15
CA SER A 316 -3.45 -17.20 -11.76
C SER A 316 -3.05 -16.86 -13.19
N PRO A 317 -3.30 -17.74 -14.17
CA PRO A 317 -2.89 -17.51 -15.54
C PRO A 317 -3.68 -16.36 -16.17
N LEU A 318 -3.01 -15.66 -17.08
CA LEU A 318 -3.63 -14.82 -18.08
C LEU A 318 -4.10 -15.72 -19.23
N PHE A 319 -5.40 -15.94 -19.31
CA PHE A 319 -6.00 -16.75 -20.36
C PHE A 319 -6.11 -15.96 -21.66
N LEU A 320 -5.58 -16.53 -22.73
CA LEU A 320 -5.61 -15.99 -24.08
C LEU A 320 -6.46 -16.92 -24.99
N ILE A 321 -6.78 -16.47 -26.20
CA ILE A 321 -7.47 -17.29 -27.20
C ILE A 321 -6.55 -18.45 -27.62
N ASP A 322 -7.16 -19.50 -28.16
CA ASP A 322 -6.47 -20.70 -28.64
C ASP A 322 -5.79 -21.50 -27.52
N ASP A 323 -6.37 -21.44 -26.31
CA ASP A 323 -5.91 -22.14 -25.10
C ASP A 323 -4.44 -21.85 -24.76
N ILE A 324 -3.99 -20.62 -25.05
CA ILE A 324 -2.68 -20.10 -24.61
C ILE A 324 -2.84 -19.55 -23.19
N GLU A 325 -1.92 -19.93 -22.30
CA GLU A 325 -1.87 -19.44 -20.94
C GLU A 325 -0.56 -18.69 -20.69
N SER A 326 -0.63 -17.58 -19.95
CA SER A 326 0.57 -16.83 -19.58
C SER A 326 0.66 -16.58 -18.08
N PHE A 327 1.82 -16.84 -17.50
CA PHE A 327 2.07 -16.78 -16.07
C PHE A 327 3.14 -15.75 -15.75
N CYS A 328 2.80 -14.77 -14.92
CA CYS A 328 3.76 -13.76 -14.47
C CYS A 328 4.68 -14.33 -13.38
N GLU A 329 5.98 -14.36 -13.68
CA GLU A 329 7.05 -14.81 -12.81
C GLU A 329 8.20 -13.78 -12.77
N GLU A 330 9.19 -14.01 -11.90
CA GLU A 330 10.31 -13.08 -11.70
C GLU A 330 11.16 -12.82 -12.96
N LYS A 331 11.24 -13.80 -13.86
CA LYS A 331 12.00 -13.67 -15.12
C LYS A 331 11.21 -12.98 -16.24
N GLY A 332 9.91 -12.78 -16.06
CA GLY A 332 9.00 -12.39 -17.13
C GLY A 332 7.76 -13.28 -17.16
N TRP A 333 7.08 -13.25 -18.30
CA TRP A 333 5.86 -14.00 -18.54
C TRP A 333 6.18 -15.34 -19.19
N ARG A 334 5.89 -16.43 -18.51
CA ARG A 334 6.00 -17.78 -19.06
C ARG A 334 4.77 -18.05 -19.93
N ILE A 335 4.98 -18.39 -21.20
CA ILE A 335 3.89 -18.73 -22.13
C ILE A 335 3.78 -20.24 -22.22
N GLU A 336 2.61 -20.77 -21.92
CA GLU A 336 2.23 -22.15 -22.20
C GLU A 336 1.37 -22.21 -23.45
N LEU A 337 1.79 -23.04 -24.39
CA LEU A 337 1.07 -23.28 -25.63
C LEU A 337 0.07 -24.42 -25.44
N PRO A 338 -1.05 -24.40 -26.16
CA PRO A 338 -1.98 -25.51 -26.21
C PRO A 338 -1.30 -26.83 -26.60
N ASN A 339 -1.93 -27.95 -26.21
CA ASN A 339 -1.59 -29.29 -26.66
C ASN A 339 -1.93 -29.48 -28.16
N LEU A 340 -1.22 -28.76 -29.03
CA LEU A 340 -1.25 -28.93 -30.48
C LEU A 340 -0.18 -29.93 -30.92
N THR A 341 -0.25 -30.34 -32.19
CA THR A 341 0.84 -31.11 -32.81
C THR A 341 2.15 -30.32 -32.78
N ILE A 342 3.27 -31.02 -32.55
CA ILE A 342 4.63 -30.43 -32.44
C ILE A 342 4.91 -29.42 -33.57
N HIS A 343 4.49 -29.73 -34.80
CA HIS A 343 4.71 -28.86 -35.96
C HIS A 343 3.95 -27.53 -35.88
N LYS A 344 2.71 -27.51 -35.38
CA LYS A 344 1.93 -26.26 -35.22
C LYS A 344 2.52 -25.36 -34.14
N ASN A 345 3.01 -25.95 -33.05
CA ASN A 345 3.70 -25.20 -32.00
C ASN A 345 5.03 -24.63 -32.51
N ALA A 346 5.79 -25.36 -33.33
CA ALA A 346 7.02 -24.86 -33.93
C ALA A 346 6.79 -23.62 -34.81
N CYS A 347 5.82 -23.67 -35.73
CA CYS A 347 5.52 -22.51 -36.59
C CYS A 347 5.03 -21.28 -35.80
N PHE A 348 4.28 -21.48 -34.70
CA PHE A 348 3.86 -20.37 -33.85
C PHE A 348 5.03 -19.77 -33.09
N ILE A 349 5.92 -20.61 -32.56
CA ILE A 349 7.15 -20.17 -31.89
C ILE A 349 8.06 -19.39 -32.85
N ASP A 350 8.24 -19.87 -34.08
CA ASP A 350 9.03 -19.17 -35.10
C ASP A 350 8.42 -17.80 -35.43
N TRP A 351 7.09 -17.73 -35.53
CA TRP A 351 6.38 -16.47 -35.71
C TRP A 351 6.61 -15.53 -34.53
N LEU A 352 6.50 -16.02 -33.29
CA LEU A 352 6.75 -15.22 -32.08
C LEU A 352 8.16 -14.65 -32.07
N ILE A 353 9.18 -15.46 -32.31
CA ILE A 353 10.59 -15.02 -32.32
C ILE A 353 10.83 -13.99 -33.42
N THR A 354 10.23 -14.19 -34.59
CA THR A 354 10.42 -13.29 -35.74
C THR A 354 9.78 -11.92 -35.52
N ASN A 355 8.62 -11.87 -34.85
CA ASN A 355 7.83 -10.65 -34.73
C ASN A 355 8.01 -9.93 -33.39
N MET A 356 8.59 -10.57 -32.37
CA MET A 356 8.67 -10.03 -31.02
C MET A 356 10.05 -10.21 -30.40
N SER A 357 10.78 -9.10 -30.26
CA SER A 357 12.15 -9.08 -29.71
C SER A 357 12.23 -9.45 -28.22
N SER A 358 11.11 -9.40 -27.50
CA SER A 358 10.99 -9.77 -26.09
C SER A 358 10.85 -11.29 -25.86
N ILE A 359 10.67 -12.09 -26.92
CA ILE A 359 10.51 -13.54 -26.82
C ILE A 359 11.87 -14.23 -26.72
N GLN A 360 12.01 -15.11 -25.73
CA GLN A 360 13.19 -15.94 -25.51
C GLN A 360 12.79 -17.38 -25.19
N ILE A 361 13.59 -18.35 -25.64
CA ILE A 361 13.41 -19.77 -25.27
C ILE A 361 14.50 -20.15 -24.28
N GLU A 362 14.09 -20.59 -23.10
CA GLU A 362 15.01 -21.05 -22.05
C GLU A 362 14.48 -22.32 -21.41
N ALA A 363 15.34 -23.35 -21.33
CA ALA A 363 15.00 -24.65 -20.74
C ALA A 363 13.69 -25.26 -21.31
N GLY A 364 13.48 -25.11 -22.62
CA GLY A 364 12.30 -25.62 -23.32
C GLY A 364 11.00 -24.86 -23.05
N LYS A 365 11.07 -23.69 -22.39
CA LYS A 365 9.92 -22.81 -22.13
C LYS A 365 10.03 -21.52 -22.93
N VAL A 366 8.89 -21.00 -23.39
CA VAL A 366 8.79 -19.71 -24.05
C VAL A 366 8.57 -18.62 -23.00
N TRP A 367 9.41 -17.59 -23.05
CA TRP A 367 9.40 -16.47 -22.13
C TRP A 367 9.21 -15.17 -22.87
N LEU A 368 8.30 -14.36 -22.37
CA LEU A 368 8.13 -12.97 -22.77
C LEU A 368 8.74 -12.09 -21.68
N LYS A 369 9.91 -11.51 -21.98
CA LYS A 369 10.75 -10.81 -21.03
C LYS A 369 10.65 -9.29 -21.16
N PRO A 370 10.88 -8.53 -20.07
CA PRO A 370 11.00 -7.07 -20.17
C PRO A 370 12.14 -6.69 -21.12
N THR A 371 12.06 -5.50 -21.70
CA THR A 371 13.10 -4.95 -22.59
C THR A 371 13.74 -3.72 -21.94
N GLU A 372 14.73 -3.11 -22.61
CA GLU A 372 15.33 -1.87 -22.13
C GLU A 372 14.30 -0.72 -22.03
N THR A 373 13.27 -0.75 -22.86
CA THR A 373 12.28 0.33 -22.98
C THR A 373 10.90 -0.02 -22.45
N MET A 374 10.61 -1.30 -22.18
CA MET A 374 9.31 -1.77 -21.71
C MET A 374 9.46 -2.69 -20.49
N ASP A 375 8.71 -2.41 -19.45
CA ASP A 375 8.58 -3.29 -18.29
C ASP A 375 7.68 -4.51 -18.57
N MET A 376 7.55 -5.41 -17.58
CA MET A 376 6.81 -6.65 -17.77
C MET A 376 5.33 -6.46 -18.12
N ILE A 377 4.66 -5.42 -17.63
CA ILE A 377 3.26 -5.16 -17.95
C ILE A 377 3.17 -4.60 -19.37
N GLU A 378 4.03 -3.66 -19.73
CA GLU A 378 4.06 -3.04 -21.07
C GLU A 378 4.32 -4.07 -22.16
N VAL A 379 5.29 -4.98 -21.93
CA VAL A 379 5.58 -6.07 -22.85
C VAL A 379 4.39 -7.02 -22.98
N ALA A 380 3.71 -7.39 -21.89
CA ALA A 380 2.54 -8.27 -21.95
C ALA A 380 1.34 -7.62 -22.66
N VAL A 381 1.11 -6.33 -22.44
CA VAL A 381 0.07 -5.58 -23.14
C VAL A 381 0.36 -5.53 -24.64
N THR A 382 1.59 -5.18 -25.01
CA THR A 382 2.03 -5.12 -26.41
C THR A 382 1.88 -6.49 -27.08
N PHE A 383 2.37 -7.55 -26.42
CA PHE A 383 2.24 -8.93 -26.88
C PHE A 383 0.80 -9.30 -27.22
N ILE A 384 -0.15 -8.96 -26.34
CA ILE A 384 -1.56 -9.29 -26.54
C ILE A 384 -2.18 -8.45 -27.65
N CYS A 385 -1.82 -7.17 -27.74
CA CYS A 385 -2.29 -6.31 -28.82
C CYS A 385 -1.81 -6.82 -30.18
N ASP A 386 -0.55 -7.22 -30.30
CA ASP A 386 0.01 -7.77 -31.53
C ASP A 386 -0.63 -9.12 -31.88
N LEU A 387 -0.81 -10.00 -30.90
CA LEU A 387 -1.42 -11.32 -31.08
C LEU A 387 -2.85 -11.23 -31.62
N TYR A 388 -3.60 -10.20 -31.20
CA TYR A 388 -5.01 -10.00 -31.58
C TYR A 388 -5.24 -8.86 -32.56
N GLN A 389 -4.18 -8.21 -33.06
CA GLN A 389 -4.25 -7.05 -33.95
C GLN A 389 -5.11 -5.92 -33.36
N LEU A 390 -4.93 -5.64 -32.07
CA LEU A 390 -5.60 -4.56 -31.35
C LEU A 390 -4.77 -3.29 -31.37
N GLU A 391 -5.45 -2.15 -31.24
CA GLU A 391 -4.78 -0.88 -30.97
C GLU A 391 -4.17 -0.92 -29.56
N ASN A 392 -2.88 -0.57 -29.44
CA ASN A 392 -2.19 -0.59 -28.15
C ASN A 392 -2.62 0.61 -27.30
N PRO A 393 -3.29 0.40 -26.15
CA PRO A 393 -3.75 1.49 -25.30
C PRO A 393 -2.60 2.29 -24.66
N LEU A 394 -1.39 1.73 -24.61
CA LEU A 394 -0.21 2.40 -24.06
C LEU A 394 0.40 3.41 -25.03
N ASP A 395 0.17 3.27 -26.33
CA ASP A 395 0.69 4.22 -27.34
C ASP A 395 -0.10 5.54 -27.34
N LYS A 396 -1.37 5.52 -26.92
CA LYS A 396 -2.19 6.73 -26.74
C LYS A 396 -1.70 7.61 -25.59
N ASN A 397 -1.16 7.00 -24.53
CA ASN A 397 -0.70 7.75 -23.36
C ASN A 397 0.67 8.41 -23.59
N LYS A 398 1.48 7.92 -24.55
CA LYS A 398 2.73 8.58 -24.95
C LYS A 398 2.52 9.91 -25.67
N LEU A 399 1.33 10.14 -26.25
CA LEU A 399 0.98 11.37 -26.97
C LEU A 399 0.43 12.49 -26.06
N VAL A 400 0.09 12.17 -24.79
CA VAL A 400 -0.42 13.18 -23.83
C VAL A 400 0.70 13.77 -22.98
N ASP A 401 1.85 13.08 -22.87
CA ASP A 401 3.04 13.58 -22.15
C ASP A 401 3.96 14.48 -23.00
N SER A 402 3.61 14.77 -24.26
CA SER A 402 4.40 15.64 -25.16
C SER A 402 3.75 16.97 -25.55
N ASP A 403 2.49 17.22 -25.20
CA ASP A 403 1.79 18.48 -25.51
C ASP A 403 1.23 19.15 -24.24
N THR A 404 2.14 19.68 -23.41
CA THR A 404 1.84 20.91 -22.64
C THR A 404 2.80 21.99 -23.10
N GLY A 405 2.42 22.63 -24.20
CA GLY A 405 3.16 23.72 -24.80
C GLY A 405 2.44 24.23 -26.02
N ASP A 406 1.26 24.83 -25.84
CA ASP A 406 0.99 26.15 -26.43
C ASP A 406 -0.35 26.74 -25.97
N ALA A 407 -0.31 28.05 -25.86
CA ALA A 407 -1.28 28.94 -25.25
C ALA A 407 -2.57 29.14 -26.06
N ALA A 408 -3.68 29.34 -25.34
CA ALA A 408 -4.68 30.37 -25.59
C ALA A 408 -5.54 30.58 -24.33
#